data_AF-A0A0J6WJ88-F1
#
_entry.id   AF-A0A0J6WJ88-F1
#
_cell.length_a   1.000
_cell.length_b   1.000
_cell.length_c   1.000
_cell.angle_alpha   90.00
_cell.angle_beta   90.00
_cell.angle_gamma   90.00
#
_symmetry.space_group_name_H-M   'P 1'
#
loop_
_entity.id
_entity.type
_entity.pdbx_description
1 polymer ?
#
loop_
_entity_poly.entity_id
_entity_poly.type
_entity_poly.pdbx_seq_one_letter_code
_entity_poly.pdbx_strand_id
1 'polypeptide(L)'
;MSANTNPPTWAAVIQARRDQLGISQAQLARLAGVPKGTFQRYETGDREPPLSVARAIAEALDVSLAELAGQVPAGEDPVETPGLSVVGEVMQARRRELGLTQTRVANTAGLALEAYQRYESGDQEPSLAAAAAICSALDISLPTLAGVDPRPIELNGKWWATWQGGFGHHDQADLHTVDALRAGDTLLLDNAWRGELRIFSNEVLIGWYRPPGMSTRSRQAVFLWLPASEEYLYGRWTGVAANNSVVSGWCVLARDESTSREVFEKLARDNVQPRPALKLPELGSWGSG
;
A
#
# COMPACT_ATOMS: atom_id res chain seq x y z
N MET A 1 -16.58 26.09 39.92
CA MET A 1 -15.50 25.66 39.01
C MET A 1 -16.17 24.91 37.87
N SER A 2 -16.36 25.53 36.71
CA SER A 2 -16.89 24.84 35.52
C SER A 2 -15.76 24.03 34.89
N ALA A 3 -15.95 22.72 34.77
CA ALA A 3 -15.12 21.87 33.93
C ALA A 3 -15.50 22.14 32.47
N ASN A 4 -14.53 22.65 31.73
CA ASN A 4 -14.58 22.93 30.30
C ASN A 4 -14.54 21.58 29.55
N THR A 5 -15.68 21.03 29.12
CA THR A 5 -15.71 19.73 28.40
C THR A 5 -15.82 19.93 26.89
N ASN A 6 -14.72 19.70 26.19
CA ASN A 6 -14.59 19.75 24.73
C ASN A 6 -15.47 18.69 24.01
N PRO A 7 -15.96 18.99 22.78
CA PRO A 7 -16.78 18.06 21.99
C PRO A 7 -15.98 16.85 21.47
N PRO A 8 -16.63 15.71 21.21
CA PRO A 8 -16.05 14.50 20.60
C PRO A 8 -15.52 14.72 19.17
N THR A 9 -14.50 13.94 18.80
CA THR A 9 -13.62 14.15 17.65
C THR A 9 -14.35 14.22 16.30
N TRP A 10 -15.23 13.28 16.03
CA TRP A 10 -15.97 13.24 14.76
C TRP A 10 -16.98 14.41 14.66
N ALA A 11 -17.52 14.92 15.79
CA ALA A 11 -18.52 16.01 15.81
C ALA A 11 -17.91 17.30 15.29
N ALA A 12 -16.69 17.51 15.74
CA ALA A 12 -15.85 18.60 15.29
C ALA A 12 -15.48 18.45 13.80
N VAL A 13 -15.08 17.25 13.31
CA VAL A 13 -14.71 17.03 11.90
C VAL A 13 -15.87 17.28 10.93
N ILE A 14 -17.07 16.87 11.35
CA ILE A 14 -18.34 17.10 10.68
C ILE A 14 -18.61 18.61 10.53
N GLN A 15 -18.55 19.36 11.64
CA GLN A 15 -18.82 20.80 11.61
C GLN A 15 -17.82 21.54 10.74
N ALA A 16 -16.56 21.14 10.85
CA ALA A 16 -15.46 21.80 10.20
C ALA A 16 -15.51 21.67 8.68
N ARG A 17 -15.59 20.45 8.13
CA ARG A 17 -15.59 20.30 6.67
C ARG A 17 -16.89 20.82 6.05
N ARG A 18 -17.96 20.92 6.84
CA ARG A 18 -19.24 21.50 6.41
C ARG A 18 -19.10 22.94 5.97
N ASP A 19 -18.66 23.76 6.91
CA ASP A 19 -18.54 25.18 6.66
C ASP A 19 -17.56 25.44 5.49
N GLN A 20 -16.57 24.55 5.30
CA GLN A 20 -15.61 24.63 4.19
C GLN A 20 -16.23 24.44 2.81
N LEU A 21 -17.22 23.56 2.65
CA LEU A 21 -17.88 23.39 1.36
C LEU A 21 -18.94 24.49 1.10
N GLY A 22 -19.00 25.53 1.93
CA GLY A 22 -19.94 26.65 1.77
C GLY A 22 -21.40 26.25 1.99
N ILE A 23 -21.59 25.14 2.68
CA ILE A 23 -22.87 24.48 2.86
C ILE A 23 -23.33 24.69 4.30
N SER A 24 -24.46 25.35 4.48
CA SER A 24 -25.13 25.49 5.77
C SER A 24 -25.34 24.13 6.45
N GLN A 25 -25.59 24.13 7.77
CA GLN A 25 -26.04 22.93 8.49
C GLN A 25 -27.20 22.26 7.80
N ALA A 26 -28.12 23.02 7.19
CA ALA A 26 -29.20 22.45 6.40
C ALA A 26 -28.70 21.83 5.09
N GLN A 27 -27.68 22.41 4.45
CA GLN A 27 -27.07 21.89 3.22
C GLN A 27 -26.18 20.68 3.48
N LEU A 28 -25.37 20.61 4.54
CA LEU A 28 -24.69 19.35 4.86
C LEU A 28 -25.59 18.34 5.54
N ALA A 29 -26.51 18.73 6.41
CA ALA A 29 -27.51 17.77 6.90
C ALA A 29 -28.31 17.20 5.72
N ARG A 30 -28.52 17.99 4.65
CA ARG A 30 -28.96 17.48 3.35
C ARG A 30 -27.91 16.60 2.67
N LEU A 31 -26.67 17.05 2.49
CA LEU A 31 -25.60 16.31 1.80
C LEU A 31 -25.22 15.01 2.53
N ALA A 32 -25.47 14.93 3.83
CA ALA A 32 -25.23 13.79 4.72
C ALA A 32 -26.52 13.05 5.13
N GLY A 33 -27.73 13.49 4.71
CA GLY A 33 -29.00 12.76 4.84
C GLY A 33 -29.65 12.70 6.24
N VAL A 34 -29.31 13.64 7.12
CA VAL A 34 -29.76 13.65 8.52
C VAL A 34 -30.80 14.76 8.73
N PRO A 35 -31.90 14.55 9.48
CA PRO A 35 -32.79 15.64 9.86
C PRO A 35 -31.99 16.74 10.55
N LYS A 36 -32.08 17.99 10.09
CA LYS A 36 -31.25 19.12 10.57
C LYS A 36 -31.16 19.21 12.10
N GLY A 37 -32.27 19.00 12.81
CA GLY A 37 -32.29 19.01 14.28
C GLY A 37 -31.57 17.82 14.93
N THR A 38 -31.53 16.68 14.27
CA THR A 38 -30.72 15.51 14.67
C THR A 38 -29.26 15.72 14.31
N PHE A 39 -28.96 16.27 13.13
CA PHE A 39 -27.61 16.59 12.65
C PHE A 39 -26.90 17.58 13.57
N GLN A 40 -27.61 18.62 14.01
CA GLN A 40 -27.09 19.61 14.94
C GLN A 40 -26.59 18.96 16.25
N ARG A 41 -27.25 17.88 16.72
CA ARG A 41 -26.83 17.16 17.94
C ARG A 41 -25.60 16.27 17.72
N TYR A 42 -25.39 15.82 16.49
CA TYR A 42 -24.13 15.19 16.11
C TYR A 42 -23.04 16.25 16.05
N GLU A 43 -23.29 17.34 15.35
CA GLU A 43 -22.32 18.41 15.14
C GLU A 43 -21.91 19.15 16.43
N THR A 44 -22.81 19.35 17.40
CA THR A 44 -22.47 19.91 18.73
C THR A 44 -21.76 18.91 19.64
N GLY A 45 -21.71 17.64 19.26
CA GLY A 45 -21.09 16.58 20.06
C GLY A 45 -21.97 16.04 21.18
N ASP A 46 -23.23 16.47 21.28
CA ASP A 46 -24.19 16.02 22.28
C ASP A 46 -24.61 14.55 22.09
N ARG A 47 -24.43 14.01 20.89
CA ARG A 47 -24.73 12.63 20.56
C ARG A 47 -23.71 12.09 19.58
N GLU A 48 -23.13 10.94 19.86
CA GLU A 48 -22.30 10.25 18.87
C GLU A 48 -23.11 9.83 17.63
N PRO A 49 -22.65 10.13 16.40
CA PRO A 49 -23.32 9.68 15.22
C PRO A 49 -23.07 8.19 15.25
N PRO A 50 -24.11 7.39 15.07
CA PRO A 50 -23.88 6.04 14.60
C PRO A 50 -22.86 6.10 13.44
N LEU A 51 -21.89 5.17 13.36
CA LEU A 51 -20.83 5.14 12.33
C LEU A 51 -21.36 5.42 10.92
N SER A 52 -22.61 5.03 10.66
CA SER A 52 -23.37 5.29 9.44
C SER A 52 -23.57 6.78 9.13
N VAL A 53 -23.88 7.59 10.14
CA VAL A 53 -23.99 9.04 10.03
C VAL A 53 -22.61 9.68 9.97
N ALA A 54 -21.64 9.13 10.68
CA ALA A 54 -20.26 9.58 10.63
C ALA A 54 -19.77 9.56 9.16
N ARG A 55 -19.78 8.40 8.50
CA ARG A 55 -19.36 8.26 7.08
C ARG A 55 -20.08 9.19 6.12
N ALA A 56 -21.41 9.29 6.24
CA ALA A 56 -22.21 10.14 5.36
C ALA A 56 -21.76 11.59 5.41
N ILE A 57 -21.24 11.97 6.56
CA ILE A 57 -20.66 13.27 6.72
C ILE A 57 -19.21 13.31 6.21
N ALA A 58 -18.44 12.23 6.23
CA ALA A 58 -17.09 12.21 5.69
C ALA A 58 -17.08 12.49 4.17
N GLU A 59 -17.97 11.82 3.47
CA GLU A 59 -18.06 11.87 2.03
C GLU A 59 -18.65 13.17 1.52
N ALA A 60 -19.72 13.66 2.16
CA ALA A 60 -20.28 14.97 1.89
C ALA A 60 -19.28 16.10 2.11
N LEU A 61 -18.17 15.78 2.74
CA LEU A 61 -17.06 16.62 3.10
C LEU A 61 -15.78 16.28 2.34
N ASP A 62 -15.80 15.37 1.36
CA ASP A 62 -14.62 14.85 0.65
C ASP A 62 -13.44 14.54 1.61
N VAL A 63 -13.75 13.81 2.69
CA VAL A 63 -12.84 13.16 3.64
C VAL A 63 -13.17 11.67 3.75
N SER A 64 -12.18 10.83 4.04
CA SER A 64 -12.41 9.40 4.29
C SER A 64 -13.18 9.18 5.59
N LEU A 65 -14.01 8.14 5.70
CA LEU A 65 -14.65 7.72 6.95
C LEU A 65 -13.64 7.49 8.06
N ALA A 66 -12.50 7.04 7.61
CA ALA A 66 -11.29 6.89 8.33
C ALA A 66 -10.83 8.25 8.91
N GLU A 67 -10.65 9.28 8.09
CA GLU A 67 -10.41 10.67 8.53
C GLU A 67 -11.51 11.25 9.42
N LEU A 68 -12.76 10.83 9.24
CA LEU A 68 -13.87 11.39 10.00
C LEU A 68 -14.12 10.69 11.35
N ALA A 69 -13.94 9.36 11.43
CA ALA A 69 -13.92 8.63 12.70
C ALA A 69 -12.60 8.87 13.48
N GLY A 70 -11.62 9.50 12.82
CA GLY A 70 -10.31 9.83 13.38
C GLY A 70 -9.23 8.74 13.19
N GLN A 71 -9.40 7.80 12.26
CA GLN A 71 -8.53 6.64 12.00
C GLN A 71 -8.41 6.32 10.49
N VAL A 72 -7.26 6.48 9.81
CA VAL A 72 -7.13 6.31 8.33
C VAL A 72 -6.55 4.95 7.86
N PRO A 73 -7.30 4.01 7.23
CA PRO A 73 -6.67 2.94 6.40
C PRO A 73 -7.54 2.37 5.24
N ALA A 74 -7.12 1.52 4.28
CA ALA A 74 -5.89 1.22 3.53
C ALA A 74 -6.29 0.16 2.45
N GLY A 75 -6.51 0.54 1.18
CA GLY A 75 -6.77 -0.36 0.04
C GLY A 75 -8.25 -0.57 -0.33
N GLU A 76 -8.80 0.04 -1.40
CA GLU A 76 -10.05 -0.42 -2.04
C GLU A 76 -10.02 -0.26 -3.58
N ASP A 77 -10.50 -1.31 -4.26
CA ASP A 77 -10.43 -1.61 -5.70
C ASP A 77 -10.99 -0.51 -6.64
N PRO A 78 -10.51 -0.44 -7.90
CA PRO A 78 -11.00 0.51 -8.90
C PRO A 78 -12.48 0.30 -9.19
N VAL A 79 -13.31 1.34 -9.00
CA VAL A 79 -14.60 1.39 -9.70
C VAL A 79 -14.26 1.77 -11.13
N GLU A 80 -14.25 0.80 -12.05
CA GLU A 80 -14.29 1.09 -13.48
C GLU A 80 -15.52 1.96 -13.74
N THR A 81 -15.29 3.27 -13.85
CA THR A 81 -16.33 4.24 -14.13
C THR A 81 -16.34 4.39 -15.65
N PRO A 82 -17.35 3.88 -16.38
CA PRO A 82 -17.32 3.88 -17.84
C PRO A 82 -17.27 5.31 -18.37
N GLY A 83 -16.21 5.64 -19.10
CA GLY A 83 -15.98 6.99 -19.67
C GLY A 83 -14.76 7.73 -19.09
N LEU A 84 -14.07 7.17 -18.11
CA LEU A 84 -12.76 7.68 -17.67
C LEU A 84 -11.68 7.36 -18.71
N SER A 85 -10.67 8.22 -18.79
CA SER A 85 -9.42 7.82 -19.45
C SER A 85 -8.70 6.77 -18.58
N VAL A 86 -7.91 5.88 -19.19
CA VAL A 86 -7.05 4.92 -18.46
C VAL A 86 -6.24 5.60 -17.35
N VAL A 87 -5.80 6.83 -17.61
CA VAL A 87 -5.11 7.70 -16.65
C VAL A 87 -6.01 8.07 -15.47
N GLY A 88 -7.24 8.53 -15.71
CA GLY A 88 -8.21 8.86 -14.66
C GLY A 88 -8.59 7.64 -13.81
N GLU A 89 -8.73 6.46 -14.44
CA GLU A 89 -9.00 5.19 -13.76
C GLU A 89 -7.90 4.84 -12.77
N VAL A 90 -6.64 4.86 -13.22
CA VAL A 90 -5.49 4.56 -12.36
C VAL A 90 -5.34 5.60 -11.24
N MET A 91 -5.58 6.88 -11.54
CA MET A 91 -5.55 7.94 -10.54
C MET A 91 -6.55 7.69 -9.42
N GLN A 92 -7.79 7.40 -9.80
CA GLN A 92 -8.89 7.18 -8.89
C GLN A 92 -8.71 5.92 -8.05
N ALA A 93 -8.28 4.82 -8.68
CA ALA A 93 -8.00 3.56 -8.02
C ALA A 93 -6.94 3.74 -6.93
N ARG A 94 -5.79 4.28 -7.33
CA ARG A 94 -4.66 4.40 -6.42
C ARG A 94 -4.93 5.37 -5.27
N ARG A 95 -5.64 6.46 -5.55
CA ARG A 95 -6.09 7.39 -4.51
C ARG A 95 -6.87 6.68 -3.41
N ARG A 96 -7.82 5.83 -3.81
CA ARG A 96 -8.70 5.10 -2.88
C ARG A 96 -7.94 4.04 -2.11
N GLU A 97 -7.03 3.34 -2.76
CA GLU A 97 -6.13 2.42 -2.07
C GLU A 97 -5.33 3.12 -0.96
N LEU A 98 -4.90 4.34 -1.21
CA LEU A 98 -4.20 5.13 -0.22
C LEU A 98 -5.13 5.78 0.83
N GLY A 99 -6.45 5.58 0.72
CA GLY A 99 -7.45 6.20 1.59
C GLY A 99 -7.50 7.73 1.44
N LEU A 100 -7.00 8.26 0.32
CA LEU A 100 -6.88 9.69 0.07
C LEU A 100 -8.17 10.23 -0.57
N THR A 101 -8.52 11.47 -0.27
CA THR A 101 -9.65 12.15 -0.94
C THR A 101 -9.23 12.86 -2.21
N GLN A 102 -10.19 13.24 -3.06
CA GLN A 102 -9.85 13.89 -4.34
C GLN A 102 -9.17 15.22 -4.10
N THR A 103 -9.69 15.97 -3.13
CA THR A 103 -9.04 17.13 -2.54
C THR A 103 -7.60 16.81 -2.11
N ARG A 104 -7.39 15.66 -1.45
CA ARG A 104 -6.07 15.28 -0.95
C ARG A 104 -5.06 14.99 -2.05
N VAL A 105 -5.47 14.35 -3.15
CA VAL A 105 -4.53 14.06 -4.25
C VAL A 105 -4.28 15.26 -5.14
N ALA A 106 -5.31 16.03 -5.47
CA ALA A 106 -5.18 17.28 -6.23
C ALA A 106 -4.12 18.19 -5.63
N ASN A 107 -4.19 18.36 -4.31
CA ASN A 107 -3.24 19.14 -3.55
C ASN A 107 -1.82 18.55 -3.58
N THR A 108 -1.71 17.22 -3.44
CA THR A 108 -0.40 16.54 -3.43
C THR A 108 0.31 16.66 -4.79
N ALA A 109 -0.45 16.67 -5.89
CA ALA A 109 0.08 16.76 -7.25
C ALA A 109 0.36 18.20 -7.73
N GLY A 110 0.10 19.24 -6.93
CA GLY A 110 0.28 20.64 -7.33
C GLY A 110 -0.77 21.13 -8.35
N LEU A 111 -2.01 20.63 -8.25
CA LEU A 111 -3.08 20.88 -9.21
C LEU A 111 -4.31 21.51 -8.53
N ALA A 112 -5.07 22.30 -9.27
CA ALA A 112 -6.37 22.79 -8.80
C ALA A 112 -7.34 21.60 -8.62
N LEU A 113 -8.18 21.59 -7.57
CA LEU A 113 -9.15 20.51 -7.33
C LEU A 113 -10.00 20.26 -8.57
N GLU A 114 -10.49 21.31 -9.22
CA GLU A 114 -11.27 21.18 -10.45
C GLU A 114 -10.45 20.65 -11.63
N ALA A 115 -9.14 20.94 -11.68
CA ALA A 115 -8.26 20.39 -12.72
C ALA A 115 -7.96 18.92 -12.44
N TYR A 116 -7.62 18.57 -11.20
CA TYR A 116 -7.47 17.18 -10.77
C TYR A 116 -8.77 16.39 -10.92
N GLN A 117 -9.93 16.97 -10.58
CA GLN A 117 -11.23 16.37 -10.79
C GLN A 117 -11.47 16.14 -12.28
N ARG A 118 -11.09 17.08 -13.15
CA ARG A 118 -11.13 16.91 -14.61
C ARG A 118 -10.16 15.85 -15.12
N TYR A 119 -9.00 15.69 -14.51
CA TYR A 119 -8.03 14.65 -14.87
C TYR A 119 -8.46 13.28 -14.37
N GLU A 120 -8.86 13.20 -13.11
CA GLU A 120 -9.38 11.99 -12.46
C GLU A 120 -10.74 11.59 -13.04
N SER A 121 -11.52 12.52 -13.60
CA SER A 121 -12.75 12.24 -14.37
C SER A 121 -12.49 11.93 -15.85
N GLY A 122 -11.25 12.05 -16.33
CA GLY A 122 -10.92 11.87 -17.74
C GLY A 122 -11.45 12.97 -18.68
N ASP A 123 -12.14 14.00 -18.17
CA ASP A 123 -12.63 15.15 -18.96
C ASP A 123 -11.49 15.92 -19.64
N GLN A 124 -10.29 15.82 -19.06
CA GLN A 124 -9.08 16.43 -19.59
C GLN A 124 -7.91 15.46 -19.41
N GLU A 125 -7.02 15.37 -20.40
CA GLU A 125 -5.74 14.69 -20.20
C GLU A 125 -4.76 15.60 -19.44
N PRO A 126 -4.02 15.06 -18.46
CA PRO A 126 -2.96 15.81 -17.81
C PRO A 126 -1.79 15.99 -18.78
N SER A 127 -1.19 17.19 -18.79
CA SER A 127 0.10 17.38 -19.44
C SER A 127 1.16 16.43 -18.84
N LEU A 128 2.24 16.12 -19.56
CA LEU A 128 3.31 15.25 -19.05
C LEU A 128 3.85 15.71 -17.68
N ALA A 129 3.99 17.03 -17.50
CA ALA A 129 4.40 17.60 -16.22
C ALA A 129 3.36 17.35 -15.11
N ALA A 130 2.07 17.51 -15.39
CA ALA A 130 0.98 17.22 -14.44
C ALA A 130 0.86 15.72 -14.14
N ALA A 131 1.03 14.86 -15.15
CA ALA A 131 1.01 13.40 -15.02
C ALA A 131 2.16 12.92 -14.12
N ALA A 132 3.39 13.43 -14.33
CA ALA A 132 4.52 13.12 -13.47
C ALA A 132 4.28 13.55 -12.01
N ALA A 133 3.64 14.71 -11.81
CA ALA A 133 3.30 15.20 -10.47
C ALA A 133 2.21 14.34 -9.80
N ILE A 134 1.19 13.91 -10.54
CA ILE A 134 0.14 12.98 -10.07
C ILE A 134 0.74 11.61 -9.72
N CYS A 135 1.66 11.09 -10.54
CA CYS A 135 2.38 9.83 -10.26
C CYS A 135 3.09 9.88 -8.92
N SER A 136 3.84 10.96 -8.69
CA SER A 136 4.51 11.17 -7.41
C SER A 136 3.54 11.27 -6.23
N ALA A 137 2.34 11.83 -6.45
CA ALA A 137 1.31 12.00 -5.40
C ALA A 137 0.59 10.70 -5.03
N LEU A 138 0.49 9.78 -5.98
CA LEU A 138 -0.19 8.50 -5.85
C LEU A 138 0.78 7.34 -5.62
N ASP A 139 2.07 7.61 -5.51
CA ASP A 139 3.11 6.61 -5.32
C ASP A 139 3.03 5.48 -6.37
N ILE A 140 2.95 5.91 -7.63
CA ILE A 140 2.90 5.03 -8.81
C ILE A 140 3.84 5.54 -9.90
N SER A 141 4.21 4.66 -10.81
CA SER A 141 5.06 5.02 -11.94
C SER A 141 4.25 5.65 -13.08
N LEU A 142 4.90 6.41 -13.96
CA LEU A 142 4.27 6.94 -15.17
C LEU A 142 3.75 5.83 -16.12
N PRO A 143 4.47 4.70 -16.32
CA PRO A 143 3.91 3.53 -16.98
C PRO A 143 2.63 3.01 -16.32
N THR A 144 2.62 2.87 -14.99
CA THR A 144 1.42 2.45 -14.24
C THR A 144 0.27 3.42 -14.46
N LEU A 145 0.54 4.74 -14.38
CA LEU A 145 -0.46 5.77 -14.66
C LEU A 145 -1.01 5.67 -16.09
N ALA A 146 -0.19 5.28 -17.07
CA ALA A 146 -0.60 5.06 -18.45
C ALA A 146 -1.32 3.72 -18.68
N GLY A 147 -1.59 2.94 -17.62
CA GLY A 147 -2.21 1.61 -17.70
C GLY A 147 -1.26 0.51 -18.17
N VAL A 148 0.05 0.78 -18.18
CA VAL A 148 1.05 -0.25 -18.39
C VAL A 148 1.29 -0.94 -17.05
N ASP A 149 0.69 -2.10 -16.89
CA ASP A 149 0.88 -2.92 -15.70
C ASP A 149 2.33 -3.43 -15.66
N PRO A 150 3.11 -3.20 -14.57
CA PRO A 150 4.37 -3.92 -14.41
C PRO A 150 4.08 -5.41 -14.51
N ARG A 151 4.85 -6.12 -15.35
CA ARG A 151 4.58 -7.54 -15.67
C ARG A 151 4.26 -8.30 -14.37
N PRO A 152 3.10 -8.98 -14.29
CA PRO A 152 2.77 -9.73 -13.09
C PRO A 152 3.88 -10.75 -12.85
N ILE A 153 4.59 -10.59 -11.72
CA ILE A 153 5.50 -11.64 -11.30
C ILE A 153 4.64 -12.75 -10.74
N GLU A 154 4.76 -13.92 -11.38
CA GLU A 154 4.19 -15.14 -10.85
C GLU A 154 4.91 -15.44 -9.53
N LEU A 155 4.24 -15.16 -8.40
CA LEU A 155 4.76 -15.46 -7.07
C LEU A 155 4.30 -16.82 -6.56
N ASN A 156 3.31 -17.46 -7.19
CA ASN A 156 2.77 -18.71 -6.67
C ASN A 156 3.69 -19.90 -6.91
N GLY A 157 3.43 -20.96 -6.15
CA GLY A 157 4.10 -22.24 -6.28
C GLY A 157 5.36 -22.33 -5.43
N LYS A 158 6.22 -23.26 -5.81
CA LYS A 158 7.39 -23.60 -5.01
C LYS A 158 8.56 -22.65 -5.28
N TRP A 159 9.27 -22.32 -4.21
CA TRP A 159 10.48 -21.52 -4.20
C TRP A 159 11.58 -22.24 -3.41
N TRP A 160 12.82 -22.06 -3.85
CA TRP A 160 14.02 -22.43 -3.11
C TRP A 160 14.49 -21.29 -2.24
N ALA A 161 14.61 -21.59 -0.96
CA ALA A 161 14.69 -20.62 0.10
C ALA A 161 15.98 -20.80 0.90
N THR A 162 16.88 -19.82 0.89
CA THR A 162 18.15 -19.85 1.64
C THR A 162 18.18 -18.76 2.71
N TRP A 163 18.28 -19.15 3.99
CA TRP A 163 18.26 -18.24 5.13
C TRP A 163 19.54 -18.29 5.94
N GLN A 164 20.11 -17.13 6.23
CA GLN A 164 21.27 -17.03 7.10
C GLN A 164 20.86 -17.33 8.54
N GLY A 165 21.71 -18.06 9.28
CA GLY A 165 21.52 -18.27 10.71
C GLY A 165 21.64 -16.97 11.53
N GLY A 166 21.07 -17.01 12.75
CA GLY A 166 21.10 -15.90 13.70
C GLY A 166 22.41 -15.80 14.48
N PHE A 167 22.33 -15.19 15.67
CA PHE A 167 23.49 -14.97 16.54
C PHE A 167 24.36 -16.22 16.72
N GLY A 168 25.65 -16.10 16.39
CA GLY A 168 26.64 -17.17 16.52
C GLY A 168 26.60 -18.23 15.42
N HIS A 169 25.68 -18.13 14.45
CA HIS A 169 25.51 -19.06 13.32
C HIS A 169 25.42 -18.30 11.98
N HIS A 170 26.10 -17.16 11.87
CA HIS A 170 26.05 -16.28 10.68
C HIS A 170 26.60 -16.94 9.41
N ASP A 171 27.43 -17.95 9.59
CA ASP A 171 28.08 -18.78 8.59
C ASP A 171 27.23 -20.01 8.20
N GLN A 172 26.12 -20.25 8.89
CA GLN A 172 25.15 -21.28 8.54
C GLN A 172 24.09 -20.75 7.57
N ALA A 173 23.72 -21.58 6.62
CA ALA A 173 22.64 -21.34 5.68
C ALA A 173 21.61 -22.48 5.79
N ASP A 174 20.37 -22.12 6.08
CA ASP A 174 19.22 -23.03 6.04
C ASP A 174 18.61 -22.97 4.64
N LEU A 175 18.83 -24.01 3.85
CA LEU A 175 18.24 -24.17 2.52
C LEU A 175 17.06 -25.14 2.59
N HIS A 176 15.90 -24.71 2.10
CA HIS A 176 14.70 -25.51 2.05
C HIS A 176 13.79 -25.04 0.89
N THR A 177 12.66 -25.71 0.73
CA THR A 177 11.60 -25.26 -0.19
C THR A 177 10.47 -24.62 0.60
N VAL A 178 9.93 -23.52 0.08
CA VAL A 178 8.73 -22.86 0.60
C VAL A 178 7.67 -22.82 -0.50
N ASP A 179 6.43 -23.08 -0.14
CA ASP A 179 5.30 -22.95 -1.04
C ASP A 179 4.66 -21.58 -0.83
N ALA A 180 4.51 -20.81 -1.90
CA ALA A 180 4.00 -19.46 -1.89
C ALA A 180 2.63 -19.41 -2.58
N LEU A 181 1.68 -18.69 -1.98
CA LEU A 181 0.35 -18.44 -2.52
C LEU A 181 -0.01 -16.97 -2.38
N ARG A 182 -0.21 -16.29 -3.50
CA ARG A 182 -0.68 -14.91 -3.57
C ARG A 182 -2.20 -14.87 -3.40
N ALA A 183 -2.65 -14.02 -2.50
CA ALA A 183 -4.03 -13.65 -2.28
C ALA A 183 -4.12 -12.12 -2.19
N GLY A 184 -4.48 -11.47 -3.30
CA GLY A 184 -4.45 -10.01 -3.43
C GLY A 184 -3.04 -9.45 -3.28
N ASP A 185 -2.87 -8.52 -2.35
CA ASP A 185 -1.59 -7.91 -1.98
C ASP A 185 -0.83 -8.71 -0.91
N THR A 186 -1.28 -9.90 -0.59
CA THR A 186 -0.63 -10.75 0.42
C THR A 186 -0.04 -12.00 -0.22
N LEU A 187 1.20 -12.31 0.11
CA LEU A 187 1.85 -13.59 -0.17
C LEU A 187 1.87 -14.44 1.11
N LEU A 188 1.18 -15.57 1.06
CA LEU A 188 1.20 -16.58 2.10
C LEU A 188 2.34 -17.55 1.84
N LEU A 189 3.15 -17.81 2.86
CA LEU A 189 4.21 -18.80 2.83
C LEU A 189 3.79 -19.99 3.70
N ASP A 190 3.94 -21.20 3.17
CA ASP A 190 3.78 -22.45 3.91
C ASP A 190 4.84 -23.46 3.47
N ASN A 191 4.84 -24.65 4.09
CA ASN A 191 5.82 -25.72 3.92
C ASN A 191 7.21 -25.35 4.46
N ALA A 192 7.58 -25.98 5.58
CA ALA A 192 8.71 -25.64 6.46
C ALA A 192 8.59 -24.23 7.09
N TRP A 193 8.36 -23.19 6.30
CA TRP A 193 8.28 -21.81 6.72
C TRP A 193 6.88 -21.27 6.59
N ARG A 194 6.33 -20.74 7.69
CA ARG A 194 5.00 -20.12 7.70
C ARG A 194 5.08 -18.63 7.83
N GLY A 195 4.47 -17.89 6.93
CA GLY A 195 4.55 -16.44 6.94
C GLY A 195 3.47 -15.77 6.11
N GLU A 196 3.38 -14.46 6.30
CA GLU A 196 2.47 -13.59 5.58
C GLU A 196 3.24 -12.32 5.23
N LEU A 197 3.37 -12.04 3.94
CA LEU A 197 4.08 -10.89 3.41
C LEU A 197 3.13 -10.02 2.62
N ARG A 198 3.13 -8.71 2.86
CA ARG A 198 2.44 -7.75 2.01
C ARG A 198 3.33 -7.37 0.83
N ILE A 199 2.74 -7.35 -0.36
CA ILE A 199 3.35 -7.00 -1.65
C ILE A 199 3.11 -5.51 -1.89
N PHE A 200 4.17 -4.81 -2.27
CA PHE A 200 4.16 -3.40 -2.63
C PHE A 200 4.77 -3.25 -4.02
N SER A 201 4.00 -2.65 -4.93
CA SER A 201 4.41 -2.36 -6.32
C SER A 201 4.96 -3.58 -7.07
N ASN A 202 4.52 -4.79 -6.71
CA ASN A 202 5.04 -6.08 -7.20
C ASN A 202 6.58 -6.28 -7.04
N GLU A 203 7.28 -5.43 -6.30
CA GLU A 203 8.74 -5.49 -6.16
C GLU A 203 9.18 -5.69 -4.70
N VAL A 204 8.42 -5.20 -3.74
CA VAL A 204 8.81 -5.23 -2.32
C VAL A 204 7.82 -6.09 -1.55
N LEU A 205 8.34 -7.04 -0.77
CA LEU A 205 7.57 -7.92 0.07
C LEU A 205 8.00 -7.73 1.54
N ILE A 206 7.06 -7.37 2.40
CA ILE A 206 7.33 -7.11 3.82
C ILE A 206 6.32 -7.85 4.68
N GLY A 207 6.79 -8.54 5.70
CA GLY A 207 5.88 -9.12 6.67
C GLY A 207 6.58 -9.94 7.71
N TRP A 208 5.97 -11.07 8.06
CA TRP A 208 6.51 -11.95 9.09
C TRP A 208 6.62 -13.39 8.60
N TYR A 209 7.55 -14.12 9.17
CA TYR A 209 7.62 -15.58 9.03
C TYR A 209 7.93 -16.26 10.37
N ARG A 210 7.78 -17.58 10.38
CA ARG A 210 8.19 -18.48 11.42
C ARG A 210 8.94 -19.66 10.79
N PRO A 211 10.21 -19.90 11.17
CA PRO A 211 10.98 -21.02 10.65
C PRO A 211 10.46 -22.36 11.24
N PRO A 212 10.79 -23.51 10.62
CA PRO A 212 10.40 -24.82 11.10
C PRO A 212 11.09 -25.13 12.43
N GLY A 213 10.36 -25.73 13.37
CA GLY A 213 10.88 -26.14 14.67
C GLY A 213 10.07 -25.62 15.87
N MET A 214 10.12 -26.36 16.97
CA MET A 214 9.28 -26.14 18.15
C MET A 214 9.74 -25.02 19.10
N SER A 215 10.89 -24.37 18.86
CA SER A 215 11.51 -23.45 19.86
C SER A 215 11.56 -21.96 19.48
N THR A 216 11.23 -21.55 18.26
CA THR A 216 11.11 -20.13 17.92
C THR A 216 9.78 -19.59 18.47
N ARG A 217 9.82 -19.08 19.71
CA ARG A 217 8.66 -18.48 20.39
C ARG A 217 8.09 -17.26 19.64
N SER A 218 8.85 -16.64 18.75
CA SER A 218 8.49 -15.38 18.10
C SER A 218 8.44 -15.48 16.58
N ARG A 219 7.40 -14.86 15.99
CA ARG A 219 7.42 -14.43 14.59
C ARG A 219 8.62 -13.53 14.36
N GLN A 220 9.23 -13.63 13.19
CA GLN A 220 10.36 -12.82 12.76
C GLN A 220 9.90 -11.90 11.62
N ALA A 221 10.41 -10.67 11.59
CA ALA A 221 10.15 -9.75 10.51
C ALA A 221 11.02 -10.13 9.29
N VAL A 222 10.50 -9.91 8.09
CA VAL A 222 11.25 -10.09 6.86
C VAL A 222 10.92 -9.01 5.85
N PHE A 223 11.97 -8.55 5.18
CA PHE A 223 11.93 -7.69 4.02
C PHE A 223 12.58 -8.44 2.86
N LEU A 224 11.92 -8.48 1.73
CA LEU A 224 12.40 -9.06 0.49
C LEU A 224 12.16 -8.05 -0.64
N TRP A 225 13.14 -7.92 -1.52
CA TRP A 225 13.04 -7.15 -2.74
C TRP A 225 13.23 -8.10 -3.93
N LEU A 226 12.37 -7.93 -4.92
CA LEU A 226 12.41 -8.61 -6.20
C LEU A 226 13.01 -7.63 -7.22
N PRO A 227 14.25 -7.87 -7.65
CA PRO A 227 14.89 -7.00 -8.61
C PRO A 227 14.23 -7.12 -9.98
N ALA A 228 14.16 -5.99 -10.71
CA ALA A 228 13.53 -5.97 -12.02
C ALA A 228 14.13 -7.01 -12.97
N SER A 229 13.28 -7.77 -13.66
CA SER A 229 13.63 -8.79 -14.66
C SER A 229 14.41 -10.01 -14.14
N GLU A 230 14.42 -10.22 -12.82
CA GLU A 230 14.99 -11.39 -12.16
C GLU A 230 13.90 -12.32 -11.63
N GLU A 231 14.21 -13.61 -11.47
CA GLU A 231 13.30 -14.62 -10.91
C GLU A 231 13.66 -15.00 -9.45
N TYR A 232 14.30 -14.08 -8.73
CA TYR A 232 14.66 -14.26 -7.33
C TYR A 232 14.34 -13.02 -6.50
N LEU A 233 14.01 -13.23 -5.23
CA LEU A 233 13.90 -12.21 -4.21
C LEU A 233 15.07 -12.33 -3.25
N TYR A 234 15.58 -11.21 -2.76
CA TYR A 234 16.52 -11.22 -1.65
C TYR A 234 16.25 -10.10 -0.67
N GLY A 235 16.72 -10.26 0.56
CA GLY A 235 16.59 -9.22 1.57
C GLY A 235 17.04 -9.70 2.93
N ARG A 236 16.40 -9.20 3.98
CA ARG A 236 16.81 -9.45 5.36
C ARG A 236 15.66 -9.90 6.21
N TRP A 237 15.95 -10.86 7.08
CA TRP A 237 15.11 -11.18 8.21
C TRP A 237 15.64 -10.52 9.48
N THR A 238 14.75 -10.26 10.44
CA THR A 238 15.09 -9.78 11.79
C THR A 238 14.23 -10.47 12.83
N GLY A 239 14.85 -10.95 13.90
CA GLY A 239 14.18 -11.68 14.97
C GLY A 239 14.83 -11.48 16.33
N VAL A 240 14.27 -12.11 17.36
CA VAL A 240 14.82 -12.11 18.72
C VAL A 240 15.41 -13.49 18.99
N ALA A 241 16.71 -13.52 19.34
CA ALA A 241 17.41 -14.76 19.71
C ALA A 241 17.12 -15.16 21.16
N ALA A 242 17.50 -16.38 21.54
CA ALA A 242 17.26 -16.92 22.89
C ALA A 242 17.93 -16.11 24.02
N ASN A 243 18.98 -15.34 23.70
CA ASN A 243 19.67 -14.44 24.64
C ASN A 243 19.02 -13.04 24.73
N ASN A 244 17.80 -12.85 24.20
CA ASN A 244 17.08 -11.59 24.13
C ASN A 244 17.78 -10.47 23.34
N SER A 245 18.70 -10.81 22.44
CA SER A 245 19.26 -9.85 21.48
C SER A 245 18.46 -9.84 20.17
N VAL A 246 18.41 -8.66 19.53
CA VAL A 246 17.89 -8.53 18.16
C VAL A 246 18.97 -9.01 17.20
N VAL A 247 18.58 -9.89 16.29
CA VAL A 247 19.46 -10.52 15.31
C VAL A 247 18.87 -10.38 13.92
N SER A 248 19.73 -10.37 12.90
CA SER A 248 19.32 -10.26 11.52
C SER A 248 20.27 -11.05 10.62
N GLY A 249 19.74 -11.57 9.51
CA GLY A 249 20.50 -12.27 8.50
C GLY A 249 19.93 -12.05 7.11
N TRP A 250 20.71 -12.43 6.10
CA TRP A 250 20.28 -12.44 4.71
C TRP A 250 19.29 -13.58 4.44
N CYS A 251 18.38 -13.35 3.50
CA CYS A 251 17.50 -14.37 2.97
C CYS A 251 17.31 -14.21 1.47
N VAL A 252 17.12 -15.33 0.78
CA VAL A 252 16.91 -15.40 -0.68
C VAL A 252 15.81 -16.40 -0.98
N LEU A 253 14.91 -16.05 -1.90
CA LEU A 253 14.00 -16.98 -2.56
C LEU A 253 14.31 -16.97 -4.06
N ALA A 254 14.45 -18.12 -4.69
CA ALA A 254 14.58 -18.22 -6.14
C ALA A 254 13.75 -19.38 -6.69
N ARG A 255 13.49 -19.38 -8.01
CA ARG A 255 12.80 -20.50 -8.67
C ARG A 255 13.65 -21.77 -8.74
N ASP A 256 14.97 -21.63 -8.71
CA ASP A 256 15.91 -22.75 -8.69
C ASP A 256 16.85 -22.73 -7.47
N GLU A 257 17.32 -23.91 -7.09
CA GLU A 257 18.19 -24.08 -5.92
C GLU A 257 19.54 -23.37 -6.11
N SER A 258 20.14 -23.50 -7.29
CA SER A 258 21.47 -22.94 -7.61
C SER A 258 21.48 -21.42 -7.45
N THR A 259 20.53 -20.70 -8.04
CA THR A 259 20.39 -19.25 -7.92
C THR A 259 20.18 -18.84 -6.46
N SER A 260 19.31 -19.55 -5.73
CA SER A 260 19.10 -19.24 -4.30
C SER A 260 20.41 -19.29 -3.52
N ARG A 261 21.22 -20.33 -3.75
CA ARG A 261 22.52 -20.51 -3.11
C ARG A 261 23.56 -19.50 -3.57
N GLU A 262 23.70 -19.28 -4.87
CA GLU A 262 24.71 -18.38 -5.44
C GLU A 262 24.46 -16.92 -5.04
N VAL A 263 23.20 -16.47 -5.08
CA VAL A 263 22.82 -15.11 -4.62
C VAL A 263 23.07 -14.99 -3.12
N PHE A 264 22.71 -16.02 -2.34
CA PHE A 264 22.96 -16.04 -0.90
C PHE A 264 24.46 -15.95 -0.58
N GLU A 265 25.30 -16.72 -1.27
CA GLU A 265 26.75 -16.73 -1.03
C GLU A 265 27.37 -15.34 -1.26
N LYS A 266 26.99 -14.66 -2.35
CA LYS A 266 27.41 -13.27 -2.63
C LYS A 266 26.98 -12.29 -1.55
N LEU A 267 25.76 -12.44 -1.03
CA LEU A 267 25.22 -11.58 0.02
C LEU A 267 25.88 -11.83 1.38
N ALA A 268 25.96 -13.09 1.80
CA ALA A 268 26.39 -13.46 3.14
C ALA A 268 27.91 -13.47 3.32
N ARG A 269 28.68 -13.83 2.28
CA ARG A 269 30.14 -13.89 2.35
C ARG A 269 30.80 -12.62 1.83
N ASP A 270 30.36 -12.16 0.66
CA ASP A 270 31.04 -11.04 -0.03
C ASP A 270 30.42 -9.68 0.32
N ASN A 271 29.26 -9.68 1.01
CA ASN A 271 28.48 -8.48 1.31
C ASN A 271 28.15 -7.66 0.05
N VAL A 272 27.98 -8.35 -1.09
CA VAL A 272 27.67 -7.76 -2.38
C VAL A 272 26.19 -7.95 -2.66
N GLN A 273 25.46 -6.85 -2.76
CA GLN A 273 24.06 -6.86 -3.19
C GLN A 273 23.99 -6.89 -4.73
N PRO A 274 23.16 -7.76 -5.33
CA PRO A 274 22.91 -7.74 -6.76
C PRO A 274 22.48 -6.34 -7.24
N ARG A 275 23.06 -5.89 -8.35
CA ARG A 275 22.65 -4.68 -9.06
C ARG A 275 22.20 -5.10 -10.45
N PRO A 276 20.93 -5.47 -10.65
CA PRO A 276 20.45 -5.81 -11.98
C PRO A 276 20.64 -4.61 -12.89
N ALA A 277 21.11 -4.85 -14.11
CA ALA A 277 21.15 -3.82 -15.12
C ALA A 277 19.71 -3.37 -15.43
N LEU A 278 19.51 -2.08 -15.62
CA LEU A 278 18.23 -1.55 -16.13
C LEU A 278 18.02 -2.16 -17.53
N LYS A 279 17.20 -3.22 -17.64
CA LYS A 279 16.77 -3.71 -18.95
C LYS A 279 15.76 -2.69 -19.48
N LEU A 280 16.21 -1.83 -20.39
CA LEU A 280 15.31 -1.01 -21.18
C LEU A 280 14.25 -1.94 -21.79
N PRO A 281 12.95 -1.60 -21.73
CA PRO A 281 11.93 -2.39 -22.38
C PRO A 281 12.35 -2.60 -23.83
N GLU A 282 12.28 -3.84 -24.31
CA GLU A 282 12.55 -4.10 -25.72
C GLU A 282 11.64 -3.18 -26.53
N LEU A 283 12.24 -2.32 -27.36
CA LEU A 283 11.52 -1.49 -28.32
C LEU A 283 10.84 -2.46 -29.28
N GLY A 284 9.64 -2.91 -28.91
CA GLY A 284 8.76 -3.68 -29.76
C GLY A 284 8.60 -2.93 -31.07
N SER A 285 8.72 -3.67 -32.17
CA SER A 285 8.65 -3.23 -33.55
C SER A 285 7.50 -2.26 -33.81
N TRP A 286 7.77 -0.96 -33.75
CA TRP A 286 6.93 0.05 -34.36
C TRP A 286 7.21 0.03 -35.86
N GLY A 287 6.33 -0.63 -36.62
CA GLY A 287 6.14 -0.39 -38.05
C GLY A 287 7.00 -1.21 -39.01
N SER A 288 6.53 -2.41 -39.34
CA SER A 288 6.66 -2.94 -40.70
C SER A 288 5.41 -3.75 -41.03
N GLY A 289 4.47 -3.09 -41.72
CA GLY A 289 3.18 -3.62 -42.16
C GLY A 289 2.28 -2.49 -42.63
#